data_AF-A0A093BR63-F1
#
_entry.id   AF-A0A093BR63-F1
#
_cell.length_a   1.000
_cell.length_b   1.000
_cell.length_c   1.000
_cell.angle_alpha   90.00
_cell.angle_beta   90.00
_cell.angle_gamma   90.00
#
_symmetry.space_group_name_H-M   'P 1'
#
loop_
_entity.id
_entity.type
_entity.pdbx_description
1 polymer ?
#
loop_
_entity_poly.entity_id
_entity_poly.type
_entity_poly.pdbx_seq_one_letter_code
_entity_poly.pdbx_strand_id
1 'polypeptide(L)'
;AAFSLTCFTCKDAFSNIHCLSTTTCSDHEKYCLTTYSTTGLGNDRNQRITKKCSAFCPTIDLNIGIAGVATSCCETSLCNISGASSVKTSYTMIVLGVLASLACILRLG
;
A
#
# COMPACT_ATOMS: atom_id res chain seq x y z
N ALA A 1 9.97 3.04 24.68
CA ALA A 1 9.34 1.84 24.10
C ALA A 1 9.99 1.57 22.75
N ALA A 2 10.52 0.37 22.53
CA ALA A 2 10.86 -0.06 21.17
C ALA A 2 9.54 -0.44 20.50
N PHE A 3 9.08 0.36 19.55
CA PHE A 3 7.90 0.01 18.76
C PHE A 3 8.33 -1.05 17.73
N SER A 4 7.89 -2.29 17.90
CA SER A 4 8.05 -3.31 16.87
C SER A 4 7.19 -2.96 15.67
N LEU A 5 7.83 -2.81 14.52
CA LEU A 5 7.15 -2.54 13.25
C LEU A 5 6.29 -3.74 12.87
N THR A 6 5.06 -3.52 12.43
CA THR A 6 4.19 -4.58 11.89
C THR A 6 3.87 -4.26 10.45
N CYS A 7 4.08 -5.18 9.52
CA CYS A 7 3.85 -4.97 8.09
C CYS A 7 2.87 -5.98 7.52
N PHE A 8 2.29 -5.67 6.36
CA PHE A 8 1.69 -6.71 5.52
C PHE A 8 2.78 -7.50 4.81
N THR A 9 2.59 -8.81 4.69
CA THR A 9 3.50 -9.75 4.05
C THR A 9 2.73 -10.70 3.13
N CYS A 10 3.34 -11.03 2.01
CA CYS A 10 2.87 -12.04 1.08
C CYS A 10 3.97 -12.32 0.05
N LYS A 11 3.83 -13.41 -0.71
CA LYS A 11 4.72 -13.76 -1.81
C LYS A 11 3.90 -14.02 -3.07
N ASP A 12 4.29 -13.40 -4.18
CA ASP A 12 3.78 -13.65 -5.53
C ASP A 12 2.24 -13.59 -5.67
N ALA A 13 1.59 -12.73 -4.90
CA ALA A 13 0.14 -12.54 -4.94
C ALA A 13 -0.30 -11.80 -6.22
N PHE A 14 -1.44 -12.20 -6.78
CA PHE A 14 -2.00 -11.57 -7.99
C PHE A 14 -2.65 -10.22 -7.72
N SER A 15 -3.09 -9.97 -6.50
CA SER A 15 -3.79 -8.74 -6.13
C SER A 15 -3.50 -8.37 -4.70
N ASN A 16 -3.68 -7.09 -4.39
CA ASN A 16 -3.36 -6.57 -3.07
C ASN A 16 -4.28 -7.13 -1.99
N ILE A 17 -5.55 -7.40 -2.31
CA ILE A 17 -6.51 -7.98 -1.35
C ILE A 17 -6.09 -9.37 -0.84
N HIS A 18 -5.35 -10.13 -1.67
CA HIS A 18 -4.79 -11.42 -1.30
C HIS A 18 -3.38 -11.30 -0.69
N CYS A 19 -2.91 -10.07 -0.45
CA CYS A 19 -1.56 -9.76 0.03
C CYS A 19 -1.61 -8.89 1.30
N LEU A 20 -2.49 -9.25 2.23
CA LEU A 20 -2.72 -8.53 3.49
C LEU A 20 -2.49 -9.40 4.73
N SER A 21 -1.60 -10.40 4.66
CA SER A 21 -1.20 -11.15 5.86
C SER A 21 -0.35 -10.26 6.76
N THR A 22 -0.61 -10.23 8.06
CA THR A 22 0.09 -9.35 8.98
C THR A 22 1.29 -10.05 9.61
N THR A 23 2.43 -9.37 9.76
CA THR A 23 3.63 -9.91 10.39
C THR A 23 4.34 -8.85 11.22
N THR A 24 4.71 -9.19 12.45
CA THR A 24 5.60 -8.37 13.28
C THR A 24 7.04 -8.56 12.79
N CYS A 25 7.69 -7.46 12.45
CA CYS A 25 9.05 -7.44 11.94
C CYS A 25 10.07 -7.60 13.06
N SER A 26 11.27 -8.04 12.68
CA SER A 26 12.42 -8.12 13.59
C SER A 26 12.93 -6.72 13.95
N ASP A 27 13.65 -6.58 15.07
CA ASP A 27 14.12 -5.27 15.57
C ASP A 27 15.03 -4.49 14.60
N HIS A 28 15.70 -5.20 13.69
CA HIS A 28 16.58 -4.62 12.68
C HIS A 28 15.84 -4.26 11.37
N GLU A 29 14.58 -4.67 11.22
CA GLU A 29 13.75 -4.43 10.05
C GLU A 29 12.90 -3.18 10.25
N LYS A 30 13.36 -2.07 9.66
CA LYS A 30 12.76 -0.74 9.83
C LYS A 30 11.76 -0.37 8.73
N TYR A 31 11.59 -1.23 7.73
CA TYR A 31 10.80 -0.94 6.54
C TYR A 31 9.78 -2.03 6.24
N CYS A 32 8.55 -1.62 5.93
CA CYS A 32 7.62 -2.42 5.17
C CYS A 32 7.92 -2.23 3.69
N LEU A 33 8.45 -3.27 3.03
CA LEU A 33 8.77 -3.26 1.62
C LEU A 33 7.65 -3.90 0.81
N THR A 34 7.29 -3.27 -0.31
CA THR A 34 6.41 -3.82 -1.35
C THR A 34 7.19 -3.91 -2.65
N THR A 35 7.10 -5.03 -3.33
CA THR A 35 7.65 -5.24 -4.67
C THR A 35 6.51 -5.61 -5.61
N TYR A 36 6.39 -4.84 -6.68
CA TYR A 36 5.53 -5.14 -7.81
C TYR A 36 6.42 -5.67 -8.93
N SER A 37 6.06 -6.82 -9.49
CA SER A 37 6.70 -7.31 -10.71
C SER A 37 5.63 -7.53 -11.76
N THR A 38 5.91 -7.08 -12.98
CA THR A 38 5.06 -7.30 -14.14
C THR A 38 5.83 -8.14 -15.16
N THR A 39 5.14 -9.03 -15.84
CA THR A 39 5.68 -9.85 -16.92
C THR A 39 4.65 -9.97 -18.03
N GLY A 40 5.08 -10.09 -19.29
CA GLY A 40 4.20 -10.23 -20.44
C GLY A 40 4.04 -8.94 -21.25
N LEU A 41 3.32 -9.04 -22.36
CA LEU A 41 3.19 -7.98 -23.35
C LEU A 41 1.72 -7.72 -23.68
N GLY A 42 1.35 -6.45 -23.86
CA GLY A 42 -0.03 -6.08 -24.20
C GLY A 42 -1.03 -6.55 -23.15
N ASN A 43 -2.04 -7.32 -23.59
CA ASN A 43 -3.10 -7.86 -22.73
C ASN A 43 -2.67 -9.08 -21.90
N ASP A 44 -1.56 -9.73 -22.22
CA ASP A 44 -1.02 -10.88 -21.47
C ASP A 44 -0.12 -10.44 -20.30
N ARG A 45 -0.22 -9.17 -19.88
CA ARG A 45 0.52 -8.63 -18.75
C ARG A 45 0.00 -9.22 -17.44
N ASN A 46 0.86 -9.94 -16.76
CA ASN A 46 0.61 -10.47 -15.43
C ASN A 46 1.37 -9.67 -14.38
N GLN A 47 0.68 -9.19 -13.35
CA GLN A 47 1.27 -8.52 -12.20
C GLN A 47 1.38 -9.48 -11.01
N ARG A 48 2.46 -9.35 -10.24
CA ARG A 48 2.66 -10.02 -8.95
C ARG A 48 3.07 -9.01 -7.90
N ILE A 49 2.66 -9.25 -6.67
CA ILE A 49 2.92 -8.43 -5.50
C ILE A 49 3.59 -9.30 -4.46
N THR A 50 4.70 -8.81 -3.92
CA THR A 50 5.39 -9.39 -2.77
C THR A 50 5.54 -8.29 -1.73
N LYS A 51 5.15 -8.57 -0.48
CA LYS A 51 5.31 -7.66 0.65
C LYS A 51 6.12 -8.35 1.73
N LYS A 52 7.02 -7.62 2.39
CA LYS A 52 7.86 -8.17 3.46
C LYS A 52 8.37 -7.08 4.41
N CYS A 53 8.82 -7.51 5.57
CA CYS A 53 9.72 -6.71 6.41
C CYS A 53 11.11 -6.63 5.76
N SER A 54 11.82 -5.53 5.98
CA SER A 54 13.17 -5.34 5.45
C SER A 54 13.99 -4.38 6.32
N ALA A 55 15.28 -4.65 6.45
CA ALA A 55 16.25 -3.74 7.07
C ALA A 55 16.66 -2.57 6.16
N PHE A 56 16.48 -2.74 4.85
CA PHE A 56 16.85 -1.75 3.83
C PHE A 56 15.69 -1.49 2.88
N CYS A 57 15.63 -0.27 2.35
CA CYS A 57 14.65 0.14 1.36
C CYS A 57 15.33 0.40 0.01
N PRO A 58 15.41 -0.60 -0.90
CA PRO A 58 15.88 -0.35 -2.25
C PRO A 58 14.74 0.33 -3.02
N THR A 59 15.00 1.47 -3.63
CA THR A 59 14.08 2.12 -4.57
C THR A 59 14.48 1.71 -5.99
N ILE A 60 13.73 0.79 -6.57
CA ILE A 60 13.94 0.25 -7.91
C ILE A 60 12.66 0.53 -8.69
N ASP A 61 12.80 1.12 -9.87
CA ASP A 61 11.73 1.23 -10.85
C ASP A 61 12.36 0.95 -12.22
N LEU A 62 12.23 -0.30 -12.67
CA LEU A 62 12.82 -0.79 -13.90
C LEU A 62 11.73 -1.42 -14.74
N ASN A 63 11.66 -1.05 -16.01
CA ASN A 63 10.74 -1.61 -16.98
C ASN A 63 11.46 -1.80 -18.31
N ILE A 64 11.55 -3.05 -18.79
CA ILE A 64 12.19 -3.45 -20.04
C ILE A 64 11.17 -3.87 -21.11
N GLY A 65 9.92 -3.42 -20.98
CA GLY A 65 8.83 -3.64 -21.93
C GLY A 65 8.06 -4.94 -21.70
N ILE A 66 8.77 -6.07 -21.65
CA ILE A 66 8.20 -7.41 -21.38
C ILE A 66 8.22 -7.80 -19.90
N ALA A 67 8.99 -7.07 -19.10
CA ALA A 67 9.06 -7.27 -17.66
C ALA A 67 9.31 -5.93 -16.96
N GLY A 68 8.76 -5.77 -15.77
CA GLY A 68 9.00 -4.61 -14.93
C GLY A 68 9.09 -5.02 -13.47
N VAL A 69 9.85 -4.25 -12.70
CA VAL A 69 9.95 -4.38 -11.25
C VAL A 69 9.94 -2.98 -10.63
N ALA A 70 9.06 -2.78 -9.67
CA ALA A 70 8.97 -1.55 -8.91
C ALA A 70 8.95 -1.88 -7.41
N THR A 71 9.74 -1.17 -6.62
CA THR A 71 9.79 -1.34 -5.16
C THR A 71 9.42 -0.05 -4.44
N SER A 72 8.65 -0.17 -3.36
CA SER A 72 8.30 0.94 -2.48
C SER A 72 8.40 0.51 -1.03
N CYS A 73 8.76 1.45 -0.15
CA CYS A 73 8.84 1.17 1.28
C CYS A 73 8.30 2.32 2.12
N CYS A 74 8.01 1.99 3.38
CA CYS A 74 7.53 2.92 4.38
C CYS A 74 7.90 2.38 5.79
N GLU A 75 7.95 3.27 6.78
CA GLU A 75 8.53 2.99 8.11
C GLU A 75 7.48 2.90 9.23
N THR A 76 6.18 3.02 8.91
CA THR A 76 5.09 2.96 9.90
C THR A 76 4.35 1.63 9.85
N SER A 77 3.80 1.17 10.98
CA SER A 77 3.09 -0.11 11.01
C SER A 77 1.90 -0.11 10.04
N LEU A 78 1.77 -1.19 9.26
CA LEU A 78 0.72 -1.47 8.28
C LEU A 78 0.67 -0.46 7.11
N CYS A 79 1.72 0.33 6.94
CA CYS A 79 1.78 1.38 5.91
C CYS A 79 1.72 0.84 4.47
N ASN A 80 2.16 -0.41 4.27
CA ASN A 80 2.16 -1.06 2.97
C ASN A 80 0.81 -1.72 2.62
N ILE A 81 -0.30 -1.22 3.15
CA ILE A 81 -1.65 -1.71 2.85
C ILE A 81 -2.04 -1.51 1.38
N SER A 82 -1.45 -0.53 0.70
CA SER A 82 -1.96 -0.08 -0.60
C SER A 82 -1.61 -1.01 -1.76
N GLY A 83 -2.58 -1.15 -2.67
CA GLY A 83 -2.47 -1.79 -3.98
C GLY A 83 -2.85 -0.86 -5.14
N ALA A 84 -2.62 0.45 -5.02
CA ALA A 84 -3.26 1.51 -5.81
C ALA A 84 -4.71 1.88 -5.40
N SER A 85 -5.04 1.79 -4.11
CA SER A 85 -6.21 2.46 -3.53
C SER A 85 -5.77 3.51 -2.52
N SER A 86 -5.10 4.55 -3.01
CA SER A 86 -5.10 5.83 -2.31
C SER A 86 -6.31 6.60 -2.82
N VAL A 87 -7.51 6.25 -2.34
CA VAL A 87 -8.42 7.35 -2.04
C VAL A 87 -7.78 8.01 -0.83
N LYS A 88 -6.89 8.98 -1.10
CA LYS A 88 -6.45 9.92 -0.09
C LYS A 88 -7.72 10.72 0.23
N THR A 89 -8.59 10.17 1.07
CA THR A 89 -9.80 10.84 1.51
C THR A 89 -9.33 12.04 2.29
N SER A 90 -9.20 13.18 1.61
CA SER A 90 -8.79 14.42 2.23
C SER A 90 -9.74 14.67 3.38
N TYR A 91 -9.19 14.86 4.58
CA TYR A 91 -9.97 15.16 5.78
C TYR A 91 -10.95 16.32 5.55
N THR A 92 -10.58 17.25 4.67
CA THR A 92 -11.41 18.36 4.19
C THR A 92 -12.72 17.91 3.56
N MET A 93 -12.74 16.84 2.77
CA MET A 93 -13.97 16.32 2.15
C MET A 93 -14.91 15.69 3.16
N ILE A 94 -14.38 15.05 4.22
CA ILE A 94 -15.20 14.51 5.32
C ILE A 94 -15.84 15.66 6.09
N VAL A 95 -15.05 16.69 6.45
CA VAL A 95 -15.55 17.86 7.18
C VAL A 95 -16.60 18.62 6.37
N LEU A 96 -16.37 18.84 5.07
CA LEU A 96 -17.32 19.49 4.18
C LEU A 96 -18.62 18.68 4.03
N GLY A 97 -18.52 17.35 3.90
CA GLY A 97 -19.70 16.48 3.84
C GLY A 97 -20.56 16.59 5.11
N VAL A 98 -19.93 16.52 6.28
CA VAL A 98 -20.61 16.63 7.58
C VAL A 98 -21.26 18.02 7.76
N LEU A 99 -20.54 19.10 7.41
CA LEU A 99 -21.07 20.46 7.48
C LEU A 99 -22.27 20.68 6.54
N ALA A 100 -22.20 20.16 5.31
CA ALA A 100 -23.30 20.27 4.35
C ALA A 100 -24.54 19.50 4.84
N SER A 101 -24.37 18.30 5.39
CA SER A 101 -25.48 17.52 5.97
C SER A 101 -26.13 18.26 7.15
N LEU A 102 -25.34 18.82 8.07
CA LEU A 102 -25.84 19.60 9.20
C LEU A 102 -26.58 20.86 8.73
N ALA A 103 -26.05 21.58 7.74
CA ALA A 103 -26.69 22.76 7.18
C ALA A 103 -28.03 22.42 6.49
N CYS A 104 -28.13 21.29 5.79
CA CYS A 104 -29.39 20.83 5.19
C CYS A 104 -30.44 20.49 6.27
N ILE A 105 -30.06 19.82 7.34
CA ILE A 105 -30.98 19.48 8.45
C ILE A 105 -31.50 20.76 9.11
N LEU A 106 -30.63 21.75 9.36
CA LEU A 106 -31.02 23.04 9.95
C LEU A 106 -31.83 23.94 9.01
N ARG A 107 -31.79 23.71 7.70
CA ARG A 107 -32.57 24.46 6.70
C ARG A 107 -33.95 23.87 6.46
N LEU A 108 -34.16 22.60 6.80
CA LEU A 108 -35.42 21.88 6.59
C LEU A 108 -36.24 21.74 7.89
N GLY A 109 -35.71 22.20 9.02
CA GLY A 109 -36.38 22.24 10.33
C GLY A 109 -36.85 23.63 10.73
#